data_AF-A0A8T5U0E8-F1
#
_entry.id   AF-A0A8T5U0E8-F1
#
_cell.length_a   1.000
_cell.length_b   1.000
_cell.length_c   1.000
_cell.angle_alpha   90.00
_cell.angle_beta   90.00
_cell.angle_gamma   90.00
#
_symmetry.space_group_name_H-M   'P 1'
#
loop_
_entity.id
_entity.type
_entity.pdbx_description
1 polymer ?
#
loop_
_entity_poly.entity_id
_entity_poly.type
_entity_poly.pdbx_seq_one_letter_code
_entity_poly.pdbx_strand_id
1 'polypeptide(L)'
;MTRTSVDTVKKLNKMVNKLLSSEEEEIHSLGEEVNTLEHKCDELHFAINRILVHSNPDINPFSAIEIHNCIIEIENISDNVEEVADYIIMLTVSKRT
;
A
#
# COMPACT_ATOMS: atom_id res chain seq x y z
N MET A 1 8.43 -1.68 5.84
CA MET A 1 7.70 -1.74 4.56
C MET A 1 6.80 -2.96 4.49
N THR A 2 7.33 -4.18 4.54
CA THR A 2 6.51 -5.42 4.47
C THR A 2 5.36 -5.47 5.48
N ARG A 3 5.59 -5.11 6.75
CA ARG A 3 4.50 -5.07 7.75
C ARG A 3 3.41 -4.06 7.38
N THR A 4 3.81 -2.88 6.90
CA THR A 4 2.88 -1.82 6.45
C THR A 4 2.05 -2.32 5.26
N SER A 5 2.69 -2.92 4.26
CA SER A 5 2.04 -3.52 3.09
C SER A 5 1.11 -4.69 3.45
N VAL A 6 1.46 -5.51 4.45
CA VAL A 6 0.54 -6.52 4.98
C VAL A 6 -0.66 -5.90 5.70
N ASP A 7 -0.43 -4.79 6.41
CA ASP A 7 -1.50 -4.11 7.13
C ASP A 7 -2.46 -3.38 6.17
N THR A 8 -2.01 -2.81 5.05
CA THR A 8 -2.90 -2.27 3.98
C THR A 8 -3.81 -3.37 3.44
N VAL A 9 -3.26 -4.54 3.08
CA VAL A 9 -4.04 -5.70 2.60
C VAL A 9 -5.13 -6.10 3.60
N LYS A 10 -4.83 -6.09 4.90
CA LYS A 10 -5.84 -6.39 5.94
C LYS A 10 -6.97 -5.36 5.98
N LYS A 11 -6.68 -4.09 5.74
CA LYS A 11 -7.70 -3.03 5.68
C LYS A 11 -8.59 -3.22 4.46
N LEU A 12 -8.02 -3.49 3.29
CA LEU A 12 -8.78 -3.80 2.08
C LEU A 12 -9.70 -5.00 2.27
N ASN A 13 -9.21 -6.08 2.89
CA ASN A 13 -10.06 -7.25 3.18
C ASN A 13 -11.25 -6.86 4.07
N LYS A 14 -11.06 -5.98 5.06
CA LYS A 14 -12.18 -5.44 5.85
C LYS A 14 -13.14 -4.61 4.99
N MET A 15 -12.63 -3.76 4.09
CA MET A 15 -13.47 -2.97 3.17
C MET A 15 -14.35 -3.87 2.29
N VAL A 16 -13.78 -4.93 1.71
CA VAL A 16 -14.52 -5.90 0.89
C VAL A 16 -15.64 -6.57 1.70
N ASN A 17 -15.37 -6.96 2.95
CA ASN A 17 -16.40 -7.54 3.82
C ASN A 17 -17.51 -6.53 4.16
N LYS A 18 -17.16 -5.27 4.40
CA LYS A 18 -18.10 -4.20 4.75
C LYS A 18 -18.94 -3.73 3.55
N LEU A 19 -18.41 -3.85 2.33
CA LEU A 19 -19.18 -3.62 1.11
C LEU A 19 -20.40 -4.55 1.02
N LEU A 20 -20.29 -5.78 1.54
CA LEU A 20 -21.40 -6.75 1.60
C LEU A 20 -22.43 -6.40 2.69
N SER A 21 -22.03 -5.73 3.78
CA SER A 21 -22.94 -5.36 4.87
C SER A 21 -23.58 -3.97 4.72
N SER A 22 -23.22 -3.21 3.67
CA SER A 22 -23.75 -1.86 3.38
C SER A 22 -23.45 -0.80 4.45
N GLU A 23 -22.32 -0.93 5.14
CA GLU A 23 -21.85 0.02 6.17
C GLU A 23 -20.93 1.09 5.55
N GLU A 24 -21.50 2.07 4.85
CA GLU A 24 -20.75 3.06 4.05
C GLU A 24 -19.75 3.92 4.86
N GLU A 25 -20.13 4.42 6.04
CA GLU A 25 -19.24 5.25 6.87
C GLU A 25 -17.96 4.52 7.28
N GLU A 26 -18.07 3.22 7.59
CA GLU A 26 -16.90 2.41 7.94
C GLU A 26 -16.00 2.14 6.72
N ILE A 27 -16.57 2.03 5.52
CA ILE A 27 -15.79 1.87 4.28
C ILE A 27 -14.94 3.11 4.01
N HIS A 28 -15.51 4.31 4.17
CA HIS A 28 -14.75 5.56 4.02
C HIS A 28 -13.63 5.68 5.05
N SER A 29 -13.91 5.37 6.32
CA SER A 29 -12.87 5.38 7.36
C SER A 29 -11.74 4.38 7.08
N LEU A 30 -12.07 3.20 6.54
CA LEU A 30 -11.06 2.21 6.16
C LEU A 30 -10.24 2.65 4.94
N GLY A 31 -10.86 3.38 4.00
CA GLY A 31 -10.17 3.97 2.85
C GLY A 31 -9.09 4.97 3.26
N GLU A 32 -9.41 5.89 4.16
CA GLU A 32 -8.45 6.84 4.74
C GLU A 32 -7.28 6.13 5.46
N GLU A 33 -7.57 5.03 6.14
CA GLU A 33 -6.53 4.19 6.76
C GLU A 33 -5.64 3.47 5.73
N VAL A 34 -6.20 3.05 4.58
CA VAL A 34 -5.43 2.46 3.48
C VAL A 34 -4.48 3.50 2.91
N ASN A 35 -4.97 4.69 2.54
CA ASN A 35 -4.15 5.77 2.01
C ASN A 35 -3.04 6.18 2.99
N THR A 36 -3.36 6.32 4.28
CA THR A 36 -2.35 6.62 5.31
C THR A 36 -1.23 5.57 5.38
N LEU A 37 -1.59 4.29 5.23
CA LEU A 37 -0.61 3.19 5.29
C LEU A 37 0.19 3.06 3.98
N GLU A 38 -0.44 3.31 2.84
CA GLU A 38 0.20 3.40 1.52
C GLU A 38 1.27 4.51 1.55
N HIS A 39 0.90 5.72 1.98
CA HIS A 39 1.83 6.85 2.05
C HIS A 39 3.06 6.55 2.91
N LYS A 40 2.85 5.81 4.01
CA LYS A 40 3.94 5.33 4.87
C LYS A 40 4.81 4.26 4.19
N CYS A 41 4.24 3.45 3.32
CA CYS A 41 4.98 2.49 2.50
C CYS A 41 5.90 3.24 1.52
N ASP A 42 5.37 4.25 0.85
CA ASP A 42 6.08 5.17 -0.04
C ASP A 42 7.26 5.88 0.65
N GLU A 43 7.03 6.48 1.82
CA GLU A 43 8.10 7.10 2.60
C GLU A 43 9.24 6.13 2.91
N LEU A 44 8.91 4.88 3.23
CA LEU A 44 9.90 3.83 3.49
C LEU A 44 10.60 3.39 2.21
N HIS A 45 9.90 3.28 1.09
CA HIS A 45 10.48 2.99 -0.22
C HIS A 45 11.53 4.06 -0.59
N PHE A 46 11.18 5.34 -0.49
CA PHE A 46 12.12 6.44 -0.74
C PHE A 46 13.32 6.42 0.23
N ALA A 47 13.07 6.17 1.51
CA ALA A 47 14.14 6.10 2.51
C ALA A 47 15.13 4.96 2.22
N ILE A 48 14.64 3.77 1.86
CA ILE A 48 15.50 2.62 1.57
C ILE A 48 16.28 2.84 0.27
N ASN A 49 15.64 3.36 -0.79
CA ASN A 49 16.35 3.70 -2.03
C ASN A 49 17.45 4.74 -1.80
N ARG A 50 17.17 5.78 -0.98
CA ARG A 50 18.19 6.74 -0.58
C ARG A 50 19.36 6.04 0.13
N ILE A 51 19.09 5.10 1.03
CA ILE A 51 20.14 4.31 1.67
C ILE A 51 20.91 3.52 0.62
N LEU A 52 20.26 2.74 -0.25
CA LEU A 52 20.92 1.91 -1.27
C LEU A 52 21.85 2.72 -2.18
N VAL A 53 21.45 3.93 -2.59
CA VAL A 53 22.27 4.80 -3.45
C VAL A 53 23.48 5.39 -2.73
N HIS A 54 23.34 5.71 -1.44
CA HIS A 54 24.39 6.37 -0.65
C HIS A 54 25.19 5.40 0.23
N SER A 55 24.81 4.13 0.27
CA SER A 55 25.46 3.12 1.09
C SER A 55 26.62 2.46 0.36
N ASN A 56 27.48 1.89 1.20
CA ASN A 56 28.85 1.44 1.02
C ASN A 56 29.22 0.94 -0.41
N PRO A 57 30.37 1.35 -0.99
CA PRO A 57 30.91 0.79 -2.24
C PRO A 57 31.18 -0.73 -2.19
N ASP A 58 31.09 -1.34 -1.01
CA ASP A 58 31.31 -2.78 -0.79
C ASP A 58 30.10 -3.67 -1.08
N ILE A 59 28.91 -3.11 -1.36
CA ILE A 59 27.77 -3.93 -1.81
C ILE A 59 28.01 -4.40 -3.24
N ASN A 60 27.85 -5.71 -3.46
CA ASN A 60 27.85 -6.28 -4.79
C ASN A 60 26.70 -5.66 -5.62
N PRO A 61 26.95 -5.15 -6.85
CA PRO A 61 25.92 -4.51 -7.68
C PRO A 61 24.71 -5.39 -7.97
N PHE A 62 24.91 -6.70 -8.17
CA PHE A 62 23.81 -7.65 -8.36
C PHE A 62 22.94 -7.74 -7.10
N SER A 63 23.54 -7.81 -5.91
CA SER A 63 22.80 -7.80 -4.65
C SER A 63 22.03 -6.49 -4.44
N ALA A 64 22.58 -5.34 -4.83
CA ALA A 64 21.86 -4.07 -4.76
C ALA A 64 20.59 -4.07 -5.63
N ILE A 65 20.69 -4.61 -6.85
CA ILE A 65 19.56 -4.74 -7.78
C ILE A 65 18.49 -5.67 -7.21
N GLU A 66 18.89 -6.84 -6.68
CA GLU A 66 17.93 -7.79 -6.10
C GLU A 66 17.18 -7.19 -4.90
N ILE A 67 17.88 -6.44 -4.03
CA ILE A 67 17.26 -5.76 -2.90
C ILE A 67 16.28 -4.68 -3.41
N HIS A 68 16.69 -3.88 -4.39
CA HIS A 68 15.84 -2.84 -4.98
C HIS A 68 14.56 -3.43 -5.62
N ASN A 69 14.70 -4.49 -6.41
CA ASN A 69 13.55 -5.18 -7.01
C ASN A 69 12.60 -5.71 -5.93
N CYS A 70 13.13 -6.33 -4.87
CA CYS A 70 12.31 -6.82 -3.76
C CYS A 70 11.54 -5.69 -3.06
N ILE A 71 12.14 -4.50 -2.94
CA ILE A 71 11.50 -3.33 -2.34
C ILE A 71 10.37 -2.83 -3.23
N ILE A 72 10.61 -2.70 -4.55
CA ILE A 72 9.57 -2.30 -5.52
C ILE A 72 8.37 -3.24 -5.43
N GLU A 73 8.59 -4.55 -5.45
CA GLU A 73 7.47 -5.51 -5.40
C GLU A 73 6.63 -5.41 -4.11
N ILE A 74 7.24 -5.00 -2.99
CA ILE A 74 6.51 -4.81 -1.72
C ILE A 74 5.67 -3.53 -1.74
N GLU A 75 6.17 -2.47 -2.37
CA GLU A 75 5.44 -1.20 -2.53
C GLU A 75 4.30 -1.33 -3.56
N ASN A 76 4.53 -2.02 -4.68
CA ASN A 76 3.49 -2.37 -5.65
C ASN A 76 2.28 -3.05 -4.98
N ILE A 77 2.49 -3.86 -3.93
CA ILE A 77 1.37 -4.48 -3.20
C ILE A 77 0.52 -3.42 -2.48
N SER A 78 1.13 -2.42 -1.84
CA SER A 78 0.36 -1.35 -1.17
C SER A 78 -0.34 -0.43 -2.17
N ASP A 79 0.31 -0.11 -3.29
CA ASP A 79 -0.25 0.72 -4.36
C ASP A 79 -1.48 0.05 -5.00
N ASN A 80 -1.36 -1.21 -5.41
CA ASN A 80 -2.50 -1.98 -5.92
C ASN A 80 -3.64 -2.10 -4.89
N VAL A 81 -3.34 -2.11 -3.60
CA VAL A 81 -4.36 -2.14 -2.54
C VAL A 81 -5.09 -0.80 -2.45
N GLU A 82 -4.39 0.32 -2.57
CA GLU A 82 -4.99 1.64 -2.61
C GLU A 82 -5.91 1.79 -3.83
N GLU A 83 -5.46 1.39 -5.02
CA GLU A 83 -6.28 1.49 -6.24
C GLU A 83 -7.62 0.73 -6.08
N VAL A 84 -7.59 -0.46 -5.50
CA VAL A 84 -8.81 -1.24 -5.24
C VAL A 84 -9.68 -0.59 -4.15
N ALA A 85 -9.07 -0.02 -3.11
CA ALA A 85 -9.80 0.70 -2.07
C ALA A 85 -10.55 1.92 -2.66
N ASP A 86 -9.91 2.66 -3.55
CA ASP A 86 -10.50 3.80 -4.26
C ASP A 86 -11.67 3.37 -5.16
N TYR A 87 -11.54 2.26 -5.89
CA TYR A 87 -12.67 1.71 -6.64
C TYR A 87 -13.85 1.35 -5.74
N ILE A 88 -13.60 0.76 -4.56
CA ILE A 88 -14.66 0.44 -3.59
C ILE A 88 -15.37 1.72 -3.13
N ILE A 89 -14.63 2.78 -2.82
CA ILE A 89 -15.19 4.09 -2.44
C ILE A 89 -16.02 4.69 -3.59
N MET A 90 -15.54 4.60 -4.83
CA MET A 90 -16.28 5.08 -6.00
C MET A 90 -17.63 4.35 -6.17
N LEU A 91 -17.67 3.04 -5.90
CA LEU A 91 -18.89 2.23 -5.99
C LEU A 91 -19.92 2.59 -4.90
N THR A 92 -19.49 2.97 -3.68
CA THR A 92 -20.42 3.41 -2.62
C THR A 92 -21.06 4.74 -2.96
N VAL A 93 -20.32 5.68 -3.57
CA VAL A 93 -20.88 6.96 -4.04
C VAL A 93 -21.87 6.75 -5.19
N SER A 94 -21.55 5.85 -6.14
CA SER A 94 -22.40 5.57 -7.30
C SER A 94 -23.76 4.96 -6.95
N LYS A 95 -23.90 4.27 -5.81
CA LYS A 95 -25.19 3.74 -5.33
C LYS A 95 -26.22 4.82 -4.97
N ARG A 96 -25.81 6.09 -4.78
CA ARG A 96 -26.69 7.18 -4.31
C ARG A 96 -27.49 7.87 -5.42
N THR A 97 -27.26 7.54 -6.69
CA THR A 97 -28.02 8.03 -7.86
C THR A 97 -28.89 6.94 -8.46
#